data_AF-A0A7X6IAE9-F1
#
_entry.id   AF-A0A7X6IAE9-F1
#
_cell.length_a   1.000
_cell.length_b   1.000
_cell.length_c   1.000
_cell.angle_alpha   90.00
_cell.angle_beta   90.00
_cell.angle_gamma   90.00
#
_symmetry.space_group_name_H-M   'P 1'
#
loop_
_entity.id
_entity.type
_entity.pdbx_description
1 polymer ?
#
loop_
_entity_poly.entity_id
_entity_poly.type
_entity_poly.pdbx_seq_one_letter_code
_entity_poly.pdbx_strand_id
1 'polypeptide(L)'
;MQAILGIIVCFISFSFAAPRAIAEGSVASKTGFLLVAPDRGFLGNQEIEAFYEAFQRDYTAALAWVGRGYNRVGGDYSDYLTRAVADLKRAGATEIVAVPLFLSSDDPILKKVAPHLPAYAAGGTIRWAPSMGESHLTAQILLDRVEALSREPDQERLVVLGIGAVDEAGEAALRADLQSLTEYVSRYRPFKETQIGIYYDREAEAELREKKSREVDEMIVKTAAKKGRTLVVPFFIGPKFDSHMSLTRWLADKLKELDVVYDGQEILPHPNLLLWLKQTANAHLPASPEETGVVIMPHGATLPWNDAVEAVIAPLKSRYRIEMAYGMADPVTLQRAVSRLEEKGVRRIVFVRMYSLSDQMKGATDYLLGLSAAPPEHDHEGPPPPQIRSGAVFSTFGGYEEDPALAEILHDRITEISRKSSEETVILVAHGAGDDAVDARWLSAMGRQIERLRKDPHCAELKAILPATIREDWPEKRKEAVAKLKEMIEAGKRNGRVVLISHRLRGAGPYKSLLAEVGLKEGEDYEINGKGFTPHPVLTRWLEAGIEREIAAMDGKRPVEAAASRRR
;
A
#
# COMPACT_ATOMS: atom_id res chain seq x y z
N MET A 1 80.10 38.67 34.10
CA MET A 1 79.24 39.54 34.92
C MET A 1 78.55 40.50 33.96
N GLN A 2 77.24 40.74 34.17
CA GLN A 2 76.30 41.52 33.35
C GLN A 2 75.49 40.72 32.31
N ALA A 3 74.18 40.78 32.54
CA ALA A 3 73.09 40.14 31.83
C ALA A 3 72.75 40.91 30.55
N ILE A 4 72.41 40.15 29.49
CA ILE A 4 71.84 40.67 28.25
C ILE A 4 70.32 40.47 28.33
N LEU A 5 69.59 41.58 28.37
CA LEU A 5 68.14 41.65 28.32
C LEU A 5 67.70 41.61 26.85
N GLY A 6 67.20 40.47 26.39
CA GLY A 6 66.62 40.30 25.05
C GLY A 6 65.13 40.62 25.07
N ILE A 7 64.74 41.65 24.32
CA ILE A 7 63.36 42.09 24.12
C ILE A 7 62.61 41.06 23.26
N ILE A 8 61.54 40.48 23.81
CA ILE A 8 60.60 39.61 23.10
C ILE A 8 59.58 40.48 22.38
N VAL A 9 59.55 40.39 21.05
CA VAL A 9 58.51 40.97 20.19
C VAL A 9 57.37 39.96 20.08
N CYS A 10 56.24 40.24 20.74
CA CYS A 10 54.99 39.51 20.56
C CYS A 10 54.26 39.99 19.29
N PHE A 11 54.10 39.11 18.31
CA PHE A 11 53.15 39.28 17.21
C PHE A 11 51.72 39.07 17.75
N ILE A 12 50.91 40.13 17.71
CA ILE A 12 49.46 40.06 17.98
C ILE A 12 48.75 39.78 16.66
N SER A 13 48.27 38.55 16.49
CA SER A 13 47.40 38.14 15.39
C SER A 13 45.98 38.61 15.67
N PHE A 14 45.47 39.59 14.92
CA PHE A 14 44.06 39.96 14.93
C PHE A 14 43.24 38.94 14.12
N SER A 15 42.53 38.05 14.80
CA SER A 15 41.48 37.22 14.18
C SER A 15 40.19 38.03 14.06
N PHE A 16 39.82 38.38 12.84
CA PHE A 16 38.48 38.88 12.52
C PHE A 16 37.46 37.75 12.70
N ALA A 17 36.61 37.85 13.72
CA ALA A 17 35.44 37.00 13.84
C ALA A 17 34.33 37.51 12.91
N ALA A 18 34.04 36.73 11.86
CA ALA A 18 32.84 36.95 11.03
C ALA A 18 31.58 36.66 11.87
N PRO A 19 30.50 37.43 11.72
CA PRO A 19 29.25 37.16 12.44
C PRO A 19 28.67 35.83 11.96
N ARG A 20 28.42 34.91 12.91
CA ARG A 20 27.65 33.69 12.69
C ARG A 20 26.26 34.11 12.20
N ALA A 21 25.96 33.85 10.94
CA ALA A 21 24.58 33.85 10.45
C ALA A 21 23.82 32.80 11.28
N ILE A 22 22.88 33.28 12.10
CA ILE A 22 21.85 32.43 12.68
C ILE A 22 21.04 31.95 11.49
N ALA A 23 21.18 30.67 11.14
CA ALA A 23 20.22 30.02 10.27
C ALA A 23 18.85 30.17 10.95
N GLU A 24 17.96 30.95 10.33
CA GLU A 24 16.54 30.90 10.68
C GLU A 24 16.13 29.43 10.55
N GLY A 25 15.92 28.77 11.70
CA GLY A 25 15.35 27.44 11.71
C GLY A 25 14.01 27.55 10.99
N SER A 26 13.86 26.86 9.86
CA SER A 26 12.56 26.74 9.23
C SER A 26 11.61 26.16 10.27
N VAL A 27 10.62 26.95 10.68
CA VAL A 27 9.56 26.45 11.54
C VAL A 27 8.95 25.28 10.76
N ALA A 28 9.05 24.07 11.33
CA ALA A 28 8.52 22.88 10.68
C ALA A 28 7.06 23.15 10.31
N SER A 29 6.73 23.04 9.02
CA SER A 29 5.37 23.30 8.55
C SER A 29 4.39 22.42 9.33
N LYS A 30 3.38 23.03 9.93
CA LYS A 30 2.32 22.32 10.64
C LYS A 30 1.12 22.21 9.71
N THR A 31 0.84 20.99 9.25
CA THR A 31 -0.33 20.70 8.41
C THR A 31 -1.60 20.66 9.25
N GLY A 32 -2.60 21.44 8.86
CA GLY A 32 -3.97 21.36 9.35
C GLY A 32 -4.91 20.74 8.31
N PHE A 33 -5.93 20.01 8.76
CA PHE A 33 -6.90 19.35 7.88
C PHE A 33 -8.26 20.04 7.95
N LEU A 34 -8.69 20.64 6.85
CA LEU A 34 -10.02 21.23 6.71
C LEU A 34 -10.95 20.18 6.10
N LEU A 35 -11.81 19.57 6.91
CA LEU A 35 -12.85 18.69 6.38
C LEU A 35 -13.98 19.56 5.81
N VAL A 36 -14.16 19.50 4.48
CA VAL A 36 -15.25 20.19 3.80
C VAL A 36 -16.36 19.18 3.57
N ALA A 37 -17.45 19.31 4.32
CA ALA A 37 -18.52 18.33 4.39
C ALA A 37 -19.87 18.90 3.92
N PRO A 38 -20.69 18.10 3.21
CA PRO A 38 -22.04 18.52 2.87
C PRO A 38 -22.89 18.68 4.15
N ASP A 39 -23.64 19.78 4.25
CA ASP A 39 -24.71 19.92 5.23
C ASP A 39 -25.85 18.97 4.87
N ARG A 40 -26.06 17.97 5.73
CA ARG A 40 -27.08 16.94 5.58
C ARG A 40 -28.30 17.21 6.45
N GLY A 41 -28.32 18.28 7.25
CA GLY A 41 -29.33 18.48 8.29
C GLY A 41 -28.98 17.75 9.60
N PHE A 42 -29.83 17.90 10.62
CA PHE A 42 -29.48 17.61 12.01
C PHE A 42 -28.90 16.20 12.25
N LEU A 43 -29.62 15.11 11.93
CA LEU A 43 -29.09 13.75 12.16
C LEU A 43 -27.90 13.42 11.25
N GLY A 44 -27.93 13.85 9.99
CA GLY A 44 -26.83 13.59 9.04
C GLY A 44 -25.53 14.31 9.43
N ASN A 45 -25.64 15.49 10.03
CA ASN A 45 -24.50 16.25 10.55
C ASN A 45 -23.94 15.61 11.82
N GLN A 46 -24.80 15.08 12.71
CA GLN A 46 -24.33 14.33 13.89
C GLN A 46 -23.52 13.08 13.51
N GLU A 47 -23.88 12.38 12.43
CA GLU A 47 -23.08 11.26 11.91
C GLU A 47 -21.69 11.70 11.45
N ILE A 48 -21.59 12.89 10.84
CA ILE A 48 -20.33 13.47 10.38
C ILE A 48 -19.48 13.95 11.55
N GLU A 49 -20.10 14.63 12.50
CA GLU A 49 -19.47 15.08 13.74
C GLU A 49 -18.88 13.90 14.52
N ALA A 50 -19.58 12.77 14.61
CA ALA A 50 -19.12 11.60 15.36
C ALA A 50 -17.76 11.05 14.89
N PHE A 51 -17.53 10.91 13.57
CA PHE A 51 -16.20 10.48 13.10
C PHE A 51 -15.20 11.64 13.02
N TYR A 52 -15.65 12.89 12.81
CA TYR A 52 -14.78 14.06 12.93
C TYR A 52 -14.19 14.15 14.34
N GLU A 53 -14.99 13.89 15.37
CA GLU A 53 -14.55 13.82 16.76
C GLU A 53 -13.51 12.73 16.99
N ALA A 54 -13.63 11.59 16.33
CA ALA A 54 -12.62 10.54 16.37
C ALA A 54 -11.34 10.96 15.63
N PHE A 55 -11.47 11.66 14.50
CA PHE A 55 -10.35 12.12 13.68
C PHE A 55 -9.54 13.24 14.38
N GLN A 56 -10.21 14.26 14.92
CA GLN A 56 -9.52 15.41 15.55
C GLN A 56 -8.72 15.07 16.82
N ARG A 57 -8.88 13.85 17.37
CA ARG A 57 -8.04 13.36 18.48
C ARG A 57 -6.58 13.15 18.06
N ASP A 58 -6.37 12.77 16.80
CA ASP A 58 -5.06 12.39 16.28
C ASP A 58 -4.45 13.46 15.35
N TYR A 59 -5.29 14.37 14.83
CA TYR A 59 -4.93 15.33 13.78
C TYR A 59 -5.38 16.75 14.15
N THR A 60 -4.56 17.76 13.80
CA THR A 60 -5.02 19.16 13.81
C THR A 60 -6.04 19.35 12.70
N ALA A 61 -7.32 19.35 13.04
CA ALA A 61 -8.42 19.36 12.07
C ALA A 61 -9.50 20.38 12.44
N ALA A 62 -10.26 20.82 11.44
CA ALA A 62 -11.46 21.61 11.60
C ALA A 62 -12.51 21.17 10.58
N LEU A 63 -13.79 21.23 10.96
CA LEU A 63 -14.93 20.86 10.13
C LEU A 63 -15.62 22.12 9.59
N ALA A 64 -15.86 22.17 8.28
CA ALA A 64 -16.64 23.21 7.63
C ALA A 64 -17.80 22.62 6.83
N TRP A 65 -18.99 23.14 7.08
CA TRP A 65 -20.21 22.77 6.38
C TRP A 65 -20.37 23.57 5.10
N VAL A 66 -20.79 22.90 4.04
CA VAL A 66 -21.19 23.50 2.76
C VAL A 66 -22.49 22.87 2.28
N GLY A 67 -23.35 23.64 1.64
CA GLY A 67 -24.61 23.12 1.13
C GLY A 67 -25.03 23.79 -0.17
N ARG A 68 -26.20 23.41 -0.68
CA ARG A 68 -26.77 23.91 -1.95
C ARG A 68 -26.76 25.43 -2.06
N GLY A 69 -27.05 26.12 -0.95
CA GLY A 69 -27.08 27.58 -0.86
C GLY A 69 -25.72 28.28 -1.00
N TYR A 70 -24.61 27.55 -1.10
CA TYR A 70 -23.31 28.17 -1.36
C TYR A 70 -23.26 28.78 -2.76
N ASN A 71 -23.10 30.11 -2.84
CA ASN A 71 -23.15 30.85 -4.10
C ASN A 71 -21.95 31.79 -4.33
N ARG A 72 -21.31 32.29 -3.26
CA ARG A 72 -20.14 33.18 -3.31
C ARG A 72 -19.42 33.22 -1.96
N VAL A 73 -18.20 33.76 -1.97
CA VAL A 73 -17.51 34.19 -0.75
C VAL A 73 -18.33 35.31 -0.08
N GLY A 74 -18.56 35.17 1.23
CA GLY A 74 -19.39 36.07 2.04
C GLY A 74 -20.89 35.74 2.06
N GLY A 75 -21.31 34.57 1.54
CA GLY A 75 -22.65 34.01 1.75
C GLY A 75 -22.73 33.13 3.01
N ASP A 76 -23.92 32.60 3.34
CA ASP A 76 -24.19 31.91 4.61
C ASP A 76 -23.21 30.76 4.95
N TYR A 77 -22.84 29.93 3.96
CA TYR A 77 -21.87 28.85 4.16
C TYR A 77 -20.41 29.32 4.23
N SER A 78 -20.12 30.58 3.84
CA SER A 78 -18.78 31.16 3.90
C SER A 78 -18.30 31.34 5.34
N ASP A 79 -19.21 31.59 6.28
CA ASP A 79 -18.88 31.76 7.69
C ASP A 79 -18.30 30.48 8.29
N TYR A 80 -18.82 29.31 7.93
CA TYR A 80 -18.32 28.03 8.40
C TYR A 80 -16.89 27.76 7.89
N LEU A 81 -16.65 27.99 6.60
CA LEU A 81 -15.31 27.88 6.01
C LEU A 81 -14.33 28.88 6.65
N THR A 82 -14.75 30.13 6.83
CA THR A 82 -13.93 31.19 7.44
C THR A 82 -13.55 30.83 8.88
N ARG A 83 -14.52 30.38 9.69
CA ARG A 83 -14.27 29.97 11.08
C ARG A 83 -13.34 28.76 11.14
N ALA A 84 -13.61 27.71 10.38
CA ALA A 84 -12.78 26.51 10.37
C ALA A 84 -11.32 26.79 9.96
N VAL A 85 -11.12 27.62 8.92
CA VAL A 85 -9.76 28.05 8.52
C VAL A 85 -9.11 28.90 9.61
N ALA A 86 -9.84 29.81 10.25
CA ALA A 86 -9.33 30.59 11.37
C ALA A 86 -8.96 29.70 12.57
N ASP A 87 -9.73 28.65 12.85
CA ASP A 87 -9.47 27.69 13.91
C ASP A 87 -8.17 26.91 13.66
N LEU A 88 -7.97 26.42 12.44
CA LEU A 88 -6.73 25.77 12.04
C LEU A 88 -5.52 26.70 12.20
N LYS A 89 -5.65 27.96 11.77
CA LYS A 89 -4.60 28.96 11.94
C LYS A 89 -4.31 29.28 13.41
N ARG A 90 -5.35 29.41 14.24
CA ARG A 90 -5.20 29.58 15.69
C ARG A 90 -4.54 28.37 16.35
N ALA A 91 -4.79 27.18 15.83
CA ALA A 91 -4.09 25.95 16.21
C ALA A 91 -2.66 25.86 15.65
N GLY A 92 -2.19 26.88 14.92
CA GLY A 92 -0.84 27.01 14.40
C GLY A 92 -0.59 26.34 13.05
N ALA A 93 -1.64 25.95 12.31
CA ALA A 93 -1.47 25.38 10.98
C ALA A 93 -0.90 26.42 10.00
N THR A 94 0.20 26.07 9.33
CA THR A 94 0.86 26.89 8.31
C THR A 94 0.52 26.43 6.89
N GLU A 95 0.15 25.16 6.74
CA GLU A 95 -0.38 24.57 5.52
C GLU A 95 -1.72 23.93 5.83
N ILE A 96 -2.69 24.08 4.92
CA ILE A 96 -4.02 23.48 5.09
C ILE A 96 -4.30 22.53 3.93
N VAL A 97 -4.65 21.29 4.27
CA VAL A 97 -5.17 20.30 3.33
C VAL A 97 -6.68 20.23 3.51
N ALA A 98 -7.41 20.61 2.47
CA ALA A 98 -8.85 20.47 2.40
C ALA A 98 -9.20 19.06 1.95
N VAL A 99 -9.92 18.33 2.79
CA VAL A 99 -10.37 16.96 2.53
C VAL A 99 -11.86 17.01 2.18
N PRO A 100 -12.25 16.73 0.92
CA PRO A 100 -13.64 16.76 0.52
C PRO A 100 -14.35 15.49 0.98
N LEU A 101 -15.28 15.61 1.94
CA LEU A 101 -16.16 14.52 2.35
C LEU A 101 -17.30 14.35 1.33
N PHE A 102 -16.91 14.06 0.10
CA PHE A 102 -17.78 13.86 -1.05
C PHE A 102 -17.36 12.60 -1.78
N LEU A 103 -18.35 11.86 -2.28
CA LEU A 103 -18.09 10.65 -3.08
C LEU A 103 -17.29 10.99 -4.34
N SER A 104 -17.61 12.11 -4.99
CA SER A 104 -17.06 12.49 -6.27
C SER A 104 -16.51 13.92 -6.24
N SER A 105 -15.43 14.15 -6.99
CA SER A 105 -14.94 15.50 -7.28
C SER A 105 -15.92 16.32 -8.14
N ASP A 106 -16.85 15.63 -8.81
CA ASP A 106 -17.87 16.20 -9.68
C ASP A 106 -19.20 16.49 -8.99
N ASP A 107 -19.28 16.29 -7.66
CA ASP A 107 -20.43 16.69 -6.86
C ASP A 107 -20.75 18.19 -7.06
N PRO A 108 -22.01 18.59 -7.36
CA PRO A 108 -22.31 19.99 -7.67
C PRO A 108 -22.08 20.98 -6.53
N ILE A 109 -22.24 20.56 -5.27
CA ILE A 109 -21.92 21.42 -4.13
C ILE A 109 -20.41 21.62 -4.08
N LEU A 110 -19.62 20.55 -4.22
CA LEU A 110 -18.17 20.63 -4.23
C LEU A 110 -17.66 21.49 -5.40
N LYS A 111 -18.22 21.33 -6.61
CA LYS A 111 -17.89 22.14 -7.79
C LYS A 111 -18.13 23.63 -7.60
N LYS A 112 -19.13 24.03 -6.81
CA LYS A 112 -19.38 25.44 -6.44
C LYS A 112 -18.33 25.95 -5.45
N VAL A 113 -17.93 25.13 -4.49
CA VAL A 113 -17.03 25.51 -3.39
C VAL A 113 -15.56 25.52 -3.83
N ALA A 114 -15.13 24.50 -4.57
CA ALA A 114 -13.73 24.25 -4.88
C ALA A 114 -12.98 25.44 -5.53
N PRO A 115 -13.57 26.18 -6.50
CA PRO A 115 -12.90 27.34 -7.10
C PRO A 115 -12.69 28.51 -6.13
N HIS A 116 -13.53 28.61 -5.09
CA HIS A 116 -13.51 29.71 -4.14
C HIS A 116 -12.69 29.41 -2.88
N LEU A 117 -12.34 28.14 -2.63
CA LEU A 117 -11.61 27.76 -1.42
C LEU A 117 -10.30 28.54 -1.20
N PRO A 118 -9.48 28.86 -2.23
CA PRO A 118 -8.28 29.68 -2.05
C PRO A 118 -8.54 31.07 -1.46
N ALA A 119 -9.73 31.66 -1.67
CA ALA A 119 -10.06 32.98 -1.12
C ALA A 119 -10.14 32.98 0.42
N TYR A 120 -10.42 31.84 1.03
CA TYR A 120 -10.48 31.68 2.50
C TYR A 120 -9.09 31.54 3.12
N ALA A 121 -8.06 31.25 2.32
CA ALA A 121 -6.72 30.96 2.83
C ALA A 121 -6.06 32.16 3.53
N ALA A 122 -6.57 33.40 3.34
CA ALA A 122 -6.15 34.63 4.02
C ALA A 122 -4.62 34.72 4.25
N GLY A 123 -3.85 34.63 3.15
CA GLY A 123 -2.39 34.71 3.14
C GLY A 123 -1.63 33.37 3.29
N GLY A 124 -2.33 32.24 3.48
CA GLY A 124 -1.76 30.88 3.46
C GLY A 124 -2.09 30.11 2.18
N THR A 125 -1.74 28.82 2.14
CA THR A 125 -2.10 27.91 1.03
C THR A 125 -3.08 26.84 1.51
N ILE A 126 -4.21 26.68 0.80
CA ILE A 126 -5.12 25.56 0.96
C ILE A 126 -5.02 24.67 -0.28
N ARG A 127 -4.79 23.36 -0.10
CA ARG A 127 -4.73 22.38 -1.20
C ARG A 127 -5.80 21.31 -1.02
N TRP A 128 -6.38 20.86 -2.12
CA TRP A 128 -7.34 19.76 -2.09
C TRP A 128 -6.64 18.41 -2.02
N ALA A 129 -7.14 17.54 -1.14
CA ALA A 129 -6.93 16.11 -1.22
C ALA A 129 -7.94 15.46 -2.19
N PRO A 130 -7.67 14.23 -2.66
CA PRO A 130 -8.62 13.45 -3.46
C PRO A 130 -9.98 13.22 -2.80
N SER A 131 -10.98 12.93 -3.62
CA SER A 131 -12.33 12.60 -3.19
C SER A 131 -12.44 11.16 -2.68
N MET A 132 -13.55 10.81 -2.02
CA MET A 132 -13.71 9.49 -1.42
C MET A 132 -13.77 8.38 -2.47
N GLY A 133 -14.36 8.64 -3.64
CA GLY A 133 -14.58 7.66 -4.71
C GLY A 133 -13.29 7.08 -5.29
N GLU A 134 -12.17 7.78 -5.12
CA GLU A 134 -10.85 7.34 -5.58
C GLU A 134 -10.19 6.31 -4.64
N SER A 135 -10.74 6.08 -3.44
CA SER A 135 -10.16 5.17 -2.46
C SER A 135 -10.77 3.77 -2.50
N HIS A 136 -9.92 2.74 -2.49
CA HIS A 136 -10.33 1.36 -2.30
C HIS A 136 -11.06 1.13 -0.97
N LEU A 137 -10.77 1.93 0.07
CA LEU A 137 -11.49 1.85 1.35
C LEU A 137 -12.97 2.23 1.19
N THR A 138 -13.29 3.13 0.26
CA THR A 138 -14.68 3.49 -0.12
C THR A 138 -15.33 2.36 -0.92
N ALA A 139 -14.59 1.74 -1.84
CA ALA A 139 -15.07 0.56 -2.57
C ALA A 139 -15.41 -0.61 -1.63
N GLN A 140 -14.62 -0.79 -0.57
CA GLN A 140 -14.91 -1.75 0.50
C GLN A 140 -16.16 -1.39 1.31
N ILE A 141 -16.53 -0.11 1.45
CA ILE A 141 -17.84 0.25 2.04
C ILE A 141 -18.96 -0.30 1.18
N LEU A 142 -18.90 -0.08 -0.15
CA LEU A 142 -19.92 -0.60 -1.05
C LEU A 142 -19.98 -2.12 -1.00
N LEU A 143 -18.82 -2.80 -0.97
CA LEU A 143 -18.75 -4.25 -0.81
C LEU A 143 -19.44 -4.70 0.49
N ASP A 144 -19.15 -4.08 1.63
CA ASP A 144 -19.76 -4.44 2.92
C ASP A 144 -21.28 -4.23 2.92
N ARG A 145 -21.76 -3.14 2.31
CA ARG A 145 -23.20 -2.89 2.15
C ARG A 145 -23.87 -3.96 1.30
N VAL A 146 -23.22 -4.35 0.20
CA VAL A 146 -23.72 -5.38 -0.70
C VAL A 146 -23.71 -6.75 -0.01
N GLU A 147 -22.63 -7.12 0.67
CA GLU A 147 -22.49 -8.39 1.39
C GLU A 147 -23.49 -8.54 2.54
N ALA A 148 -23.88 -7.43 3.19
CA ALA A 148 -24.91 -7.45 4.22
C ALA A 148 -26.31 -7.85 3.69
N LEU A 149 -26.57 -7.67 2.39
CA LEU A 149 -27.86 -7.94 1.75
C LEU A 149 -27.86 -9.22 0.88
N SER A 150 -26.72 -9.54 0.29
CA SER A 150 -26.55 -10.62 -0.68
C SER A 150 -26.56 -11.99 -0.04
N ARG A 151 -27.07 -12.99 -0.76
CA ARG A 151 -27.06 -14.40 -0.34
C ARG A 151 -26.38 -15.28 -1.38
N GLU A 152 -26.75 -15.09 -2.65
CA GLU A 152 -26.28 -15.86 -3.79
C GLU A 152 -26.01 -14.87 -4.94
N PRO A 153 -24.85 -14.17 -4.94
CA PRO A 153 -24.57 -13.07 -5.86
C PRO A 153 -24.77 -13.45 -7.33
N ASP A 154 -24.31 -14.64 -7.73
CA ASP A 154 -24.40 -15.18 -9.09
C ASP A 154 -25.84 -15.49 -9.53
N GLN A 155 -26.81 -15.44 -8.61
CA GLN A 155 -28.23 -15.56 -8.86
C GLN A 155 -29.01 -14.24 -8.67
N GLU A 156 -28.34 -13.22 -8.15
CA GLU A 156 -28.88 -11.93 -7.73
C GLU A 156 -28.56 -10.81 -8.73
N ARG A 157 -29.30 -9.71 -8.63
CA ARG A 157 -29.04 -8.46 -9.34
C ARG A 157 -28.72 -7.35 -8.36
N LEU A 158 -27.81 -6.47 -8.74
CA LEU A 158 -27.41 -5.33 -7.92
C LEU A 158 -27.84 -4.03 -8.60
N VAL A 159 -28.54 -3.17 -7.88
CA VAL A 159 -28.82 -1.79 -8.27
C VAL A 159 -28.13 -0.87 -7.27
N VAL A 160 -27.17 -0.07 -7.74
CA VAL A 160 -26.50 0.95 -6.93
C VAL A 160 -27.04 2.33 -7.28
N LEU A 161 -27.48 3.07 -6.27
CA LEU A 161 -28.12 4.37 -6.44
C LEU A 161 -27.20 5.50 -5.96
N GLY A 162 -26.88 6.42 -6.86
CA GLY A 162 -26.28 7.71 -6.56
C GLY A 162 -27.31 8.84 -6.61
N ILE A 163 -26.91 10.02 -6.14
CA ILE A 163 -27.67 11.26 -6.29
C ILE A 163 -26.70 12.41 -6.52
N GLY A 164 -27.20 13.49 -7.13
CA GLY A 164 -26.55 14.80 -7.07
C GLY A 164 -26.50 15.48 -8.42
N ALA A 165 -26.71 14.77 -9.54
CA ALA A 165 -26.59 15.35 -10.87
C ALA A 165 -27.52 16.57 -11.05
N VAL A 166 -26.98 17.63 -11.67
CA VAL A 166 -27.76 18.83 -12.07
C VAL A 166 -27.91 18.96 -13.59
N ASP A 167 -27.11 18.20 -14.32
CA ASP A 167 -27.09 18.10 -15.79
C ASP A 167 -26.56 16.71 -16.20
N GLU A 168 -26.64 16.39 -17.50
CA GLU A 168 -26.22 15.07 -18.02
C GLU A 168 -24.71 14.83 -17.93
N ALA A 169 -23.90 15.91 -17.94
CA ALA A 169 -22.45 15.78 -17.81
C ALA A 169 -22.05 15.36 -16.39
N GLY A 170 -22.66 15.98 -15.38
CA GLY A 170 -22.53 15.59 -13.98
C GLY A 170 -23.10 14.19 -13.72
N GLU A 171 -24.22 13.82 -14.37
CA GLU A 171 -24.73 12.45 -14.31
C GLU A 171 -23.70 11.43 -14.81
N ALA A 172 -23.08 11.69 -15.96
CA ALA A 172 -22.07 10.82 -16.54
C ALA A 172 -20.83 10.68 -15.65
N ALA A 173 -20.38 11.77 -15.03
CA ALA A 173 -19.24 11.77 -14.11
C ALA A 173 -19.54 10.96 -12.83
N LEU A 174 -20.67 11.25 -12.16
CA LEU A 174 -21.09 10.52 -10.95
C LEU A 174 -21.31 9.02 -11.23
N ARG A 175 -21.85 8.70 -12.41
CA ARG A 175 -22.02 7.32 -12.88
C ARG A 175 -20.68 6.63 -13.09
N ALA A 176 -19.68 7.31 -13.65
CA ALA A 176 -18.34 6.74 -13.86
C ALA A 176 -17.64 6.41 -12.52
N ASP A 177 -17.78 7.28 -11.52
CA ASP A 177 -17.23 7.02 -10.18
C ASP A 177 -17.90 5.81 -9.53
N LEU A 178 -19.23 5.72 -9.56
CA LEU A 178 -19.95 4.53 -9.09
C LEU A 178 -19.60 3.28 -9.89
N GLN A 179 -19.39 3.40 -11.20
CA GLN A 179 -18.98 2.29 -12.06
C GLN A 179 -17.66 1.70 -11.57
N SER A 180 -16.65 2.52 -11.29
CA SER A 180 -15.37 2.05 -10.74
C SER A 180 -15.53 1.31 -9.41
N LEU A 181 -16.40 1.80 -8.52
CA LEU A 181 -16.70 1.14 -7.25
C LEU A 181 -17.45 -0.18 -7.44
N THR A 182 -18.39 -0.25 -8.38
CA THR A 182 -19.11 -1.50 -8.69
C THR A 182 -18.23 -2.54 -9.39
N GLU A 183 -17.25 -2.11 -10.18
CA GLU A 183 -16.23 -3.00 -10.75
C GLU A 183 -15.39 -3.63 -9.66
N TYR A 184 -15.05 -2.87 -8.61
CA TYR A 184 -14.39 -3.44 -7.42
C TYR A 184 -15.26 -4.51 -6.77
N VAL A 185 -16.54 -4.24 -6.51
CA VAL A 185 -17.49 -5.22 -5.95
C VAL A 185 -17.58 -6.47 -6.82
N SER A 186 -17.66 -6.29 -8.14
CA SER A 186 -17.82 -7.39 -9.10
C SER A 186 -16.64 -8.37 -9.10
N ARG A 187 -15.44 -7.92 -8.69
CA ARG A 187 -14.27 -8.82 -8.51
C ARG A 187 -14.49 -9.82 -7.37
N TYR A 188 -15.22 -9.43 -6.34
CA TYR A 188 -15.46 -10.25 -5.15
C TYR A 188 -16.80 -10.98 -5.18
N ARG A 189 -17.81 -10.39 -5.83
CA ARG A 189 -19.19 -10.87 -5.87
C ARG A 189 -19.74 -10.71 -7.29
N PRO A 190 -19.73 -11.78 -8.11
CA PRO A 190 -20.20 -11.69 -9.49
C PRO A 190 -21.73 -11.71 -9.55
N PHE A 191 -22.35 -10.53 -9.68
CA PHE A 191 -23.81 -10.43 -9.87
C PHE A 191 -24.24 -10.80 -11.29
N LYS A 192 -25.46 -11.32 -11.47
CA LYS A 192 -26.03 -11.58 -12.82
C LYS A 192 -26.11 -10.31 -13.66
N GLU A 193 -26.42 -9.21 -12.99
CA GLU A 193 -26.63 -7.91 -13.61
C GLU A 193 -26.38 -6.84 -12.55
N THR A 194 -25.60 -5.82 -12.92
CA THR A 194 -25.38 -4.63 -12.11
C THR A 194 -25.89 -3.42 -12.87
N GLN A 195 -26.73 -2.62 -12.21
CA GLN A 195 -27.27 -1.37 -12.73
C GLN A 195 -26.90 -0.21 -11.82
N ILE A 196 -26.68 0.97 -12.42
CA ILE A 196 -26.40 2.20 -11.69
C ILE A 196 -27.49 3.22 -12.02
N GLY A 197 -28.10 3.82 -11.02
CA GLY A 197 -29.06 4.91 -11.16
C GLY A 197 -28.55 6.18 -10.49
N ILE A 198 -28.62 7.32 -11.17
CA ILE A 198 -28.25 8.62 -10.58
C ILE A 198 -29.50 9.50 -10.53
N TYR A 199 -29.98 9.77 -9.31
CA TYR A 199 -31.05 10.74 -9.13
C TYR A 199 -30.51 12.17 -9.25
N TYR A 200 -31.32 13.05 -9.81
CA TYR A 200 -30.96 14.45 -10.00
C TYR A 200 -31.29 15.27 -8.74
N ASP A 201 -30.41 16.21 -8.41
CA ASP A 201 -30.64 17.14 -7.30
C ASP A 201 -31.79 18.13 -7.64
N ARG A 202 -32.36 18.75 -6.62
CA ARG A 202 -33.43 19.76 -6.75
C ARG A 202 -32.97 21.03 -7.45
N GLU A 203 -31.67 21.30 -7.51
CA GLU A 203 -31.10 22.42 -8.26
C GLU A 203 -31.06 22.20 -9.78
N ALA A 204 -31.30 20.97 -10.25
CA ALA A 204 -31.49 20.69 -11.66
C ALA A 204 -32.76 21.36 -12.20
N GLU A 205 -32.78 21.60 -13.52
CA GLU A 205 -34.00 22.02 -14.23
C GLU A 205 -35.13 21.00 -13.98
N ALA A 206 -36.35 21.49 -13.73
CA ALA A 206 -37.44 20.70 -13.19
C ALA A 206 -37.92 19.59 -14.13
N GLU A 207 -38.07 19.88 -15.43
CA GLU A 207 -38.49 18.90 -16.43
C GLU A 207 -37.42 17.82 -16.63
N LEU A 208 -36.15 18.23 -16.74
CA LEU A 208 -35.00 17.32 -16.84
C LEU A 208 -34.92 16.41 -15.62
N ARG A 209 -35.01 16.97 -14.41
CA ARG A 209 -34.98 16.23 -13.15
C ARG A 209 -36.10 15.20 -13.07
N GLU A 210 -37.32 15.57 -13.43
CA GLU A 210 -38.46 14.66 -13.43
C GLU A 210 -38.25 13.52 -14.43
N LYS A 211 -37.86 13.85 -15.67
CA LYS A 211 -37.57 12.88 -16.72
C LYS A 211 -36.51 11.88 -16.26
N LYS A 212 -35.36 12.35 -15.79
CA LYS A 212 -34.23 11.51 -15.38
C LYS A 212 -34.52 10.68 -14.13
N SER A 213 -35.25 11.25 -13.16
CA SER A 213 -35.68 10.49 -11.98
C SER A 213 -36.64 9.35 -12.36
N ARG A 214 -37.52 9.60 -13.35
CA ARG A 214 -38.42 8.56 -13.90
C ARG A 214 -37.65 7.47 -14.63
N GLU A 215 -36.60 7.81 -15.38
CA GLU A 215 -35.72 6.83 -16.02
C GLU A 215 -35.06 5.89 -15.00
N VAL A 216 -34.62 6.42 -13.85
CA VAL A 216 -34.07 5.62 -12.74
C VAL A 216 -35.15 4.74 -12.11
N ASP A 217 -36.34 5.29 -11.82
CA ASP A 217 -37.46 4.52 -11.27
C ASP A 217 -37.85 3.36 -12.20
N GLU A 218 -37.95 3.60 -13.51
CA GLU A 218 -38.24 2.57 -14.51
C GLU A 218 -37.15 1.49 -14.58
N MET A 219 -35.88 1.87 -14.46
CA MET A 219 -34.77 0.92 -14.44
C MET A 219 -34.87 0.00 -13.23
N ILE A 220 -35.18 0.54 -12.04
CA ILE A 220 -35.36 -0.26 -10.82
C ILE A 220 -36.53 -1.24 -11.01
N VAL A 221 -37.70 -0.76 -11.48
CA VAL A 221 -38.88 -1.61 -11.73
C VAL A 221 -38.58 -2.71 -12.73
N LYS A 222 -37.93 -2.39 -13.87
CA LYS A 222 -37.55 -3.36 -14.89
C LYS A 222 -36.58 -4.41 -14.35
N THR A 223 -35.67 -4.02 -13.46
CA THR A 223 -34.70 -4.93 -12.85
C THR A 223 -35.38 -5.84 -11.83
N ALA A 224 -36.23 -5.28 -10.95
CA ALA A 224 -36.99 -6.00 -9.93
C ALA A 224 -38.01 -6.99 -10.52
N ALA A 225 -38.60 -6.68 -11.66
CA ALA A 225 -39.56 -7.57 -12.34
C ALA A 225 -38.91 -8.85 -12.93
N LYS A 226 -37.58 -8.89 -13.06
CA LYS A 226 -36.88 -10.07 -13.58
C LYS A 226 -36.81 -11.16 -12.50
N LYS A 227 -36.93 -12.44 -12.91
CA LYS A 227 -36.81 -13.58 -11.99
C LYS A 227 -35.49 -13.55 -11.20
N GLY A 228 -35.58 -13.62 -9.88
CA GLY A 228 -34.44 -13.62 -8.95
C GLY A 228 -34.51 -12.44 -7.98
N ARG A 229 -33.63 -12.44 -6.97
CA ARG A 229 -33.53 -11.36 -5.98
C ARG A 229 -32.84 -10.14 -6.57
N THR A 230 -33.37 -8.96 -6.29
CA THR A 230 -32.78 -7.66 -6.66
C THR A 230 -32.42 -6.88 -5.40
N LEU A 231 -31.14 -6.53 -5.26
CA LEU A 231 -30.62 -5.71 -4.17
C LEU A 231 -30.60 -4.26 -4.63
N VAL A 232 -31.06 -3.35 -3.79
CA VAL A 232 -30.95 -1.91 -4.03
C VAL A 232 -30.09 -1.30 -2.93
N VAL A 233 -28.94 -0.73 -3.30
CA VAL A 233 -27.97 -0.16 -2.36
C VAL A 233 -27.89 1.36 -2.59
N PRO A 234 -28.32 2.20 -1.63
CA PRO A 234 -28.08 3.63 -1.69
C PRO A 234 -26.59 3.89 -1.42
N PHE A 235 -25.90 4.53 -2.36
CA PHE A 235 -24.47 4.83 -2.23
C PHE A 235 -24.19 6.30 -2.52
N PHE A 236 -24.64 7.14 -1.60
CA PHE A 236 -24.47 8.58 -1.62
C PHE A 236 -24.30 9.13 -0.20
N ILE A 237 -24.09 10.44 -0.09
CA ILE A 237 -24.17 11.21 1.17
C ILE A 237 -25.37 12.16 1.05
N GLY A 238 -26.52 11.72 1.55
CA GLY A 238 -27.80 12.41 1.32
C GLY A 238 -28.26 13.27 2.50
N PRO A 239 -29.30 14.12 2.30
CA PRO A 239 -29.96 14.83 3.39
C PRO A 239 -30.65 13.86 4.36
N LYS A 240 -30.49 14.15 5.64
CA LYS A 240 -31.00 13.40 6.79
C LYS A 240 -31.28 14.37 7.93
N PHE A 241 -32.42 15.06 7.86
CA PHE A 241 -32.82 16.04 8.86
C PHE A 241 -33.25 15.35 10.16
N ASP A 242 -34.09 14.31 10.04
CA ASP A 242 -34.51 13.43 11.12
C ASP A 242 -34.76 12.00 10.59
N SER A 243 -35.31 11.12 11.42
CA SER A 243 -35.59 9.72 11.07
C SER A 243 -36.69 9.55 10.00
N HIS A 244 -37.55 10.56 9.81
CA HIS A 244 -38.65 10.56 8.85
C HIS A 244 -38.32 11.39 7.59
N MET A 245 -37.52 12.44 7.73
CA MET A 245 -37.10 13.35 6.67
C MET A 245 -35.66 13.05 6.23
N SER A 246 -35.49 11.91 5.56
CA SER A 246 -34.21 11.50 4.96
C SER A 246 -34.39 11.01 3.53
N LEU A 247 -33.34 11.11 2.73
CA LEU A 247 -33.34 10.61 1.36
C LEU A 247 -33.53 9.09 1.30
N THR A 248 -32.94 8.37 2.26
CA THR A 248 -33.10 6.91 2.37
C THR A 248 -34.54 6.54 2.75
N ARG A 249 -35.21 7.32 3.61
CA ARG A 249 -36.64 7.11 3.88
C ARG A 249 -37.50 7.34 2.64
N TRP A 250 -37.23 8.41 1.88
CA TRP A 250 -37.91 8.68 0.62
C TRP A 250 -37.73 7.54 -0.40
N LEU A 251 -36.52 6.97 -0.49
CA LEU A 251 -36.27 5.77 -1.30
C LEU A 251 -37.04 4.56 -0.77
N ALA A 252 -37.03 4.31 0.54
CA ALA A 252 -37.78 3.21 1.14
C ALA A 252 -39.27 3.26 0.77
N ASP A 253 -39.88 4.45 0.86
CA ASP A 253 -41.29 4.65 0.52
C ASP A 253 -41.59 4.43 -0.97
N LYS A 254 -40.62 4.70 -1.86
CA LYS A 254 -40.71 4.37 -3.29
C LYS A 254 -40.58 2.88 -3.58
N LEU A 255 -39.71 2.19 -2.85
CA LEU A 255 -39.36 0.78 -3.09
C LEU A 255 -40.32 -0.21 -2.41
N LYS A 256 -41.14 0.23 -1.46
CA LYS A 256 -41.97 -0.64 -0.61
C LYS A 256 -42.93 -1.59 -1.35
N GLU A 257 -43.37 -1.22 -2.56
CA GLU A 257 -44.28 -2.04 -3.38
C GLU A 257 -43.52 -2.93 -4.39
N LEU A 258 -42.19 -2.84 -4.43
CA LEU A 258 -41.33 -3.62 -5.32
C LEU A 258 -40.73 -4.81 -4.56
N ASP A 259 -40.56 -5.94 -5.26
CA ASP A 259 -39.86 -7.11 -4.72
C ASP A 259 -38.34 -6.89 -4.78
N VAL A 260 -37.84 -6.05 -3.87
CA VAL A 260 -36.41 -5.70 -3.74
C VAL A 260 -35.93 -5.84 -2.29
N VAL A 261 -34.63 -6.07 -2.13
CA VAL A 261 -33.95 -6.08 -0.84
C VAL A 261 -33.28 -4.73 -0.63
N TYR A 262 -33.67 -4.02 0.41
CA TYR A 262 -33.20 -2.67 0.75
C TYR A 262 -33.19 -2.48 2.27
N ASP A 263 -32.08 -1.99 2.83
CA ASP A 263 -31.94 -1.71 4.27
C ASP A 263 -31.75 -0.22 4.61
N GLY A 264 -31.62 0.64 3.58
CA GLY A 264 -31.42 2.07 3.73
C GLY A 264 -30.07 2.51 4.29
N GLN A 265 -29.07 1.61 4.34
CA GLN A 265 -27.72 1.96 4.79
C GLN A 265 -26.94 2.63 3.65
N GLU A 266 -26.71 3.94 3.78
CA GLU A 266 -25.89 4.71 2.83
C GLU A 266 -24.38 4.60 3.15
N ILE A 267 -23.56 5.49 2.57
CA ILE A 267 -22.10 5.50 2.81
C ILE A 267 -21.78 5.73 4.29
N LEU A 268 -22.55 6.59 4.95
CA LEU A 268 -22.40 6.98 6.35
C LEU A 268 -23.51 6.35 7.22
N PRO A 269 -23.19 5.84 8.44
CA PRO A 269 -21.85 5.71 9.04
C PRO A 269 -21.14 4.41 8.62
N HIS A 270 -19.81 4.45 8.48
CA HIS A 270 -19.00 3.25 8.24
C HIS A 270 -17.55 3.42 8.75
N PRO A 271 -16.94 2.41 9.42
CA PRO A 271 -15.59 2.53 10.00
C PRO A 271 -14.50 2.84 8.97
N ASN A 272 -14.61 2.34 7.74
CA ASN A 272 -13.63 2.63 6.68
C ASN A 272 -13.55 4.13 6.31
N LEU A 273 -14.55 4.94 6.66
CA LEU A 273 -14.47 6.39 6.42
C LEU A 273 -13.42 7.05 7.30
N LEU A 274 -13.34 6.64 8.56
CA LEU A 274 -12.28 7.10 9.44
C LEU A 274 -10.92 6.62 8.94
N LEU A 275 -10.82 5.37 8.48
CA LEU A 275 -9.56 4.85 7.89
C LEU A 275 -9.16 5.65 6.64
N TRP A 276 -10.11 5.95 5.75
CA TRP A 276 -9.85 6.78 4.57
C TRP A 276 -9.38 8.19 4.94
N LEU A 277 -10.03 8.84 5.91
CA LEU A 277 -9.61 10.15 6.40
C LEU A 277 -8.19 10.09 6.99
N LYS A 278 -7.89 9.08 7.80
CA LYS A 278 -6.55 8.88 8.37
C LYS A 278 -5.52 8.63 7.27
N GLN A 279 -5.83 7.80 6.27
CA GLN A 279 -4.94 7.51 5.14
C GLN A 279 -4.65 8.75 4.32
N THR A 280 -5.69 9.51 3.95
CA THR A 280 -5.57 10.79 3.27
C THR A 280 -4.71 11.76 4.06
N ALA A 281 -4.99 11.93 5.36
CA ALA A 281 -4.23 12.83 6.21
C ALA A 281 -2.76 12.40 6.34
N ASN A 282 -2.54 11.11 6.56
CA ASN A 282 -1.21 10.53 6.67
C ASN A 282 -0.40 10.73 5.39
N ALA A 283 -1.00 10.75 4.20
CA ALA A 283 -0.27 11.04 2.94
C ALA A 283 0.28 12.49 2.87
N HIS A 284 -0.24 13.40 3.68
CA HIS A 284 0.16 14.82 3.70
C HIS A 284 0.96 15.25 4.93
N LEU A 285 1.25 14.33 5.85
CA LEU A 285 2.14 14.59 6.97
C LEU A 285 3.61 14.30 6.60
N PRO A 286 4.60 14.89 7.28
CA PRO A 286 5.99 14.44 7.18
C PRO A 286 6.13 13.00 7.74
N ALA A 287 7.14 12.24 7.31
CA ALA A 287 7.46 11.02 8.05
C ALA A 287 8.11 11.40 9.40
N SER A 288 7.78 10.62 10.41
CA SER A 288 8.44 10.67 11.71
C SER A 288 8.95 9.27 12.01
N PRO A 289 10.21 9.10 12.45
CA PRO A 289 10.72 7.79 12.87
C PRO A 289 9.84 7.12 13.94
N GLU A 290 9.26 7.91 14.85
CA GLU A 290 8.36 7.45 15.92
C GLU A 290 7.03 6.92 15.39
N GLU A 291 6.56 7.43 14.25
CA GLU A 291 5.27 7.06 13.63
C GLU A 291 5.46 6.11 12.43
N THR A 292 6.68 5.60 12.25
CA THR A 292 7.02 4.67 11.18
C THR A 292 7.27 3.27 11.74
N GLY A 293 6.54 2.30 11.22
CA GLY A 293 6.70 0.89 11.51
C GLY A 293 7.20 0.12 10.30
N VAL A 294 7.58 -1.12 10.52
CA VAL A 294 8.05 -2.03 9.48
C VAL A 294 7.25 -3.32 9.58
N VAL A 295 6.70 -3.77 8.46
CA VAL A 295 6.13 -5.12 8.34
C VAL A 295 7.07 -5.95 7.48
N ILE A 296 7.57 -7.06 8.01
CA ILE A 296 8.43 -7.98 7.26
C ILE A 296 7.63 -9.24 6.94
N MET A 297 7.51 -9.55 5.65
CA MET A 297 6.84 -10.73 5.11
C MET A 297 7.85 -11.73 4.54
N PRO A 298 8.33 -12.67 5.36
CA PRO A 298 8.97 -13.89 4.86
C PRO A 298 7.91 -14.95 4.55
N HIS A 299 8.29 -15.96 3.75
CA HIS A 299 7.39 -17.10 3.44
C HIS A 299 6.90 -17.82 4.72
N GLY A 300 7.82 -18.09 5.65
CA GLY A 300 7.53 -18.89 6.86
C GLY A 300 7.59 -20.39 6.58
N ALA A 301 8.04 -21.16 7.57
CA ALA A 301 8.07 -22.62 7.49
C ALA A 301 8.04 -23.22 8.91
N THR A 302 8.86 -24.24 9.17
CA THR A 302 9.03 -24.85 10.49
C THR A 302 9.68 -23.88 11.47
N LEU A 303 9.51 -24.14 12.78
CA LEU A 303 10.07 -23.28 13.84
C LEU A 303 11.58 -23.02 13.68
N PRO A 304 12.45 -24.03 13.41
CA PRO A 304 13.86 -23.76 13.21
C PRO A 304 14.15 -22.81 12.04
N TRP A 305 13.34 -22.86 10.96
CA TRP A 305 13.47 -21.95 9.83
C TRP A 305 13.10 -20.52 10.25
N ASN A 306 11.96 -20.37 10.94
CA ASN A 306 11.48 -19.09 11.43
C ASN A 306 12.49 -18.47 12.42
N ASP A 307 13.05 -19.25 13.34
CA ASP A 307 14.02 -18.79 14.33
C ASP A 307 15.27 -18.15 13.68
N ALA A 308 15.77 -18.70 12.57
CA ALA A 308 16.94 -18.09 11.90
C ALA A 308 16.60 -16.84 11.11
N VAL A 309 15.37 -16.74 10.57
CA VAL A 309 14.90 -15.48 9.99
C VAL A 309 14.74 -14.43 11.08
N GLU A 310 14.14 -14.79 12.20
CA GLU A 310 13.98 -13.90 13.35
C GLU A 310 15.32 -13.45 13.95
N ALA A 311 16.33 -14.33 13.95
CA ALA A 311 17.68 -13.98 14.41
C ALA A 311 18.33 -12.86 13.59
N VAL A 312 18.05 -12.79 12.29
CA VAL A 312 18.51 -11.69 11.41
C VAL A 312 17.80 -10.37 11.73
N ILE A 313 16.55 -10.44 12.16
CA ILE A 313 15.67 -9.29 12.41
C ILE A 313 15.85 -8.77 13.84
N ALA A 314 16.19 -9.63 14.79
CA ALA A 314 16.27 -9.32 16.21
C ALA A 314 17.13 -8.07 16.54
N PRO A 315 18.31 -7.84 15.92
CA PRO A 315 19.10 -6.63 16.16
C PRO A 315 18.36 -5.33 15.79
N LEU A 316 17.44 -5.38 14.82
CA LEU A 316 16.71 -4.22 14.32
C LEU A 316 15.50 -3.83 15.18
N LYS A 317 15.00 -4.75 16.02
CA LYS A 317 13.82 -4.52 16.87
C LYS A 317 14.03 -3.44 17.93
N SER A 318 15.29 -3.11 18.25
CA SER A 318 15.63 -2.02 19.18
C SER A 318 15.51 -0.63 18.53
N ARG A 319 15.60 -0.56 17.20
CA ARG A 319 15.59 0.69 16.41
C ARG A 319 14.26 0.92 15.69
N TYR A 320 13.58 -0.15 15.30
CA TYR A 320 12.35 -0.07 14.50
C TYR A 320 11.21 -0.84 15.15
N ARG A 321 9.99 -0.34 14.98
CA ARG A 321 8.76 -1.04 15.36
C ARG A 321 8.43 -2.08 14.29
N ILE A 322 8.90 -3.31 14.49
CA ILE A 322 8.80 -4.39 13.50
C ILE A 322 7.67 -5.36 13.87
N GLU A 323 6.80 -5.66 12.91
CA GLU A 323 5.85 -6.75 12.97
C GLU A 323 6.11 -7.77 11.85
N MET A 324 5.90 -9.06 12.16
CA MET A 324 6.03 -10.13 11.18
C MET A 324 4.67 -10.47 10.57
N ALA A 325 4.64 -10.71 9.26
CA ALA A 325 3.50 -11.23 8.53
C ALA A 325 3.95 -12.42 7.68
N TYR A 326 3.98 -13.62 8.25
CA TYR A 326 4.39 -14.81 7.50
C TYR A 326 3.36 -15.16 6.42
N GLY A 327 3.85 -15.57 5.25
CA GLY A 327 3.02 -16.14 4.18
C GLY A 327 3.27 -15.53 2.80
N MET A 328 2.60 -16.09 1.80
CA MET A 328 2.66 -15.67 0.40
C MET A 328 1.55 -14.66 0.10
N ALA A 329 1.70 -13.43 0.60
CA ALA A 329 0.65 -12.40 0.52
C ALA A 329 -0.67 -12.83 1.19
N ASP A 330 -0.59 -13.42 2.39
CA ASP A 330 -1.77 -13.79 3.17
C ASP A 330 -2.44 -12.54 3.80
N PRO A 331 -3.68 -12.20 3.42
CA PRO A 331 -4.36 -11.01 3.94
C PRO A 331 -4.59 -11.07 5.46
N VAL A 332 -4.70 -12.26 6.06
CA VAL A 332 -4.96 -12.39 7.50
C VAL A 332 -3.74 -12.02 8.32
N THR A 333 -2.56 -12.54 7.96
CA THR A 333 -1.32 -12.22 8.69
C THR A 333 -0.90 -10.77 8.46
N LEU A 334 -1.11 -10.26 7.23
CA LEU A 334 -0.86 -8.86 6.88
C LEU A 334 -1.77 -7.90 7.67
N GLN A 335 -3.08 -8.12 7.69
CA GLN A 335 -4.01 -7.26 8.42
C GLN A 335 -3.66 -7.21 9.91
N ARG A 336 -3.34 -8.37 10.50
CA ARG A 336 -2.94 -8.44 11.92
C ARG A 336 -1.65 -7.67 12.21
N ALA A 337 -0.64 -7.78 11.34
CA ALA A 337 0.62 -7.05 11.51
C ALA A 337 0.42 -5.53 11.40
N VAL A 338 -0.36 -5.09 10.40
CA VAL A 338 -0.69 -3.68 10.18
C VAL A 338 -1.49 -3.11 11.37
N SER A 339 -2.54 -3.80 11.81
CA SER A 339 -3.36 -3.33 12.94
C SER A 339 -2.56 -3.20 14.24
N ARG A 340 -1.65 -4.14 14.54
CA ARG A 340 -0.77 -4.03 15.73
C ARG A 340 0.18 -2.84 15.67
N LEU A 341 0.61 -2.41 14.48
CA LEU A 341 1.40 -1.19 14.32
C LEU A 341 0.52 0.05 14.50
N GLU A 342 -0.66 0.09 13.89
CA GLU A 342 -1.61 1.22 14.02
C GLU A 342 -2.05 1.44 15.47
N GLU A 343 -2.29 0.36 16.24
CA GLU A 343 -2.57 0.41 17.68
C GLU A 343 -1.44 1.08 18.48
N LYS A 344 -0.20 1.04 17.97
CA LYS A 344 0.98 1.71 18.55
C LYS A 344 1.19 3.13 18.00
N GLY A 345 0.21 3.68 17.28
CA GLY A 345 0.27 5.01 16.68
C GLY A 345 1.11 5.10 15.40
N VAL A 346 1.45 3.96 14.76
CA VAL A 346 2.14 3.97 13.47
C VAL A 346 1.20 4.47 12.38
N ARG A 347 1.71 5.38 11.55
CA ARG A 347 1.00 6.00 10.43
C ARG A 347 1.64 5.68 9.08
N ARG A 348 2.87 5.16 9.09
CA ARG A 348 3.65 4.78 7.91
C ARG A 348 4.23 3.42 8.09
N ILE A 349 4.14 2.59 7.06
CA ILE A 349 4.65 1.24 7.12
C ILE A 349 5.57 1.01 5.94
N VAL A 350 6.84 0.70 6.26
CA VAL A 350 7.75 0.10 5.28
C VAL A 350 7.44 -1.40 5.25
N PHE A 351 6.93 -1.86 4.12
CA PHE A 351 6.58 -3.25 3.90
C PHE A 351 7.71 -3.99 3.16
N VAL A 352 8.27 -5.01 3.79
CA VAL A 352 9.42 -5.75 3.29
C VAL A 352 9.00 -7.12 2.81
N ARG A 353 9.11 -7.36 1.50
CA ARG A 353 9.02 -8.70 0.92
C ARG A 353 10.36 -9.39 1.08
N MET A 354 10.48 -10.28 2.07
CA MET A 354 11.71 -11.04 2.30
C MET A 354 11.76 -12.28 1.39
N TYR A 355 11.75 -12.00 0.07
CA TYR A 355 11.78 -12.95 -1.04
C TYR A 355 13.01 -12.72 -1.90
N SER A 356 13.41 -13.73 -2.67
CA SER A 356 14.66 -13.77 -3.42
C SER A 356 14.78 -12.63 -4.44
N LEU A 357 13.74 -12.42 -5.25
CA LEU A 357 13.70 -11.36 -6.28
C LEU A 357 12.69 -10.28 -5.90
N SER A 358 12.95 -9.02 -6.28
CA SER A 358 12.17 -7.85 -5.85
C SER A 358 10.72 -7.82 -6.35
N ASP A 359 10.42 -8.53 -7.44
CA ASP A 359 9.09 -8.64 -8.04
C ASP A 359 8.27 -9.81 -7.48
N GLN A 360 8.89 -10.75 -6.75
CA GLN A 360 8.17 -11.87 -6.14
C GLN A 360 7.14 -11.35 -5.13
N MET A 361 5.90 -11.80 -5.29
CA MET A 361 4.73 -11.35 -4.51
C MET A 361 4.42 -9.85 -4.59
N LYS A 362 5.13 -9.07 -5.43
CA LYS A 362 4.94 -7.62 -5.52
C LYS A 362 3.53 -7.27 -6.01
N GLY A 363 3.07 -7.88 -7.10
CA GLY A 363 1.73 -7.62 -7.63
C GLY A 363 0.62 -7.91 -6.60
N ALA A 364 0.69 -9.06 -5.93
CA ALA A 364 -0.26 -9.46 -4.90
C ALA A 364 -0.24 -8.53 -3.68
N THR A 365 0.96 -8.22 -3.15
CA THR A 365 1.07 -7.35 -1.98
C THR A 365 0.76 -5.90 -2.28
N ASP A 366 1.12 -5.37 -3.45
CA ASP A 366 0.74 -4.01 -3.84
C ASP A 366 -0.78 -3.89 -4.00
N TYR A 367 -1.45 -4.91 -4.53
CA TYR A 367 -2.90 -4.96 -4.52
C TYR A 367 -3.44 -4.98 -3.08
N LEU A 368 -3.02 -5.92 -2.24
CA LEU A 368 -3.50 -6.03 -0.86
C LEU A 368 -3.33 -4.75 -0.04
N LEU A 369 -2.22 -4.04 -0.22
CA LEU A 369 -1.90 -2.80 0.51
C LEU A 369 -2.57 -1.55 -0.11
N GLY A 370 -3.37 -1.70 -1.17
CA GLY A 370 -4.03 -0.58 -1.85
C GLY A 370 -3.09 0.29 -2.69
N LEU A 371 -1.90 -0.21 -3.02
CA LEU A 371 -0.91 0.45 -3.89
C LEU A 371 -1.17 0.19 -5.38
N SER A 372 -1.95 -0.85 -5.69
CA SER A 372 -2.46 -1.16 -7.03
C SER A 372 -3.99 -1.32 -6.98
N ALA A 373 -4.68 -0.72 -7.96
CA ALA A 373 -6.12 -0.90 -8.11
C ALA A 373 -6.47 -2.24 -8.77
N ALA A 374 -5.55 -2.85 -9.53
CA ALA A 374 -5.78 -4.11 -10.23
C ALA A 374 -5.23 -5.29 -9.39
N PRO A 375 -6.02 -6.37 -9.22
CA PRO A 375 -5.49 -7.61 -8.66
C PRO A 375 -4.42 -8.20 -9.60
N PRO A 376 -3.45 -8.95 -9.06
CA PRO A 376 -2.48 -9.67 -9.89
C PRO A 376 -3.18 -10.69 -10.80
N GLU A 377 -2.61 -10.93 -11.98
CA GLU A 377 -3.00 -12.06 -12.83
C GLU A 377 -2.62 -13.37 -12.10
N HIS A 378 -3.61 -14.11 -11.62
CA HIS A 378 -3.41 -15.40 -10.95
C HIS A 378 -4.40 -16.45 -11.47
N ASP A 379 -3.90 -17.67 -11.66
CA ASP A 379 -4.63 -18.88 -12.08
C ASP A 379 -5.55 -19.47 -10.99
N HIS A 380 -5.97 -18.67 -10.01
CA HIS A 380 -6.86 -19.16 -8.95
C HIS A 380 -8.33 -19.00 -9.38
N GLU A 381 -9.06 -20.12 -9.41
CA GLU A 381 -10.52 -20.13 -9.50
C GLU A 381 -11.11 -19.50 -8.22
N GLY A 382 -11.32 -18.18 -8.20
CA GLY A 382 -11.94 -17.50 -7.06
C GLY A 382 -11.77 -15.98 -7.07
N PRO A 383 -12.48 -15.27 -6.16
CA PRO A 383 -12.28 -13.84 -5.97
C PRO A 383 -10.86 -13.54 -5.48
N PRO A 384 -10.30 -12.35 -5.79
CA PRO A 384 -9.01 -11.96 -5.24
C PRO A 384 -9.09 -11.85 -3.71
N PRO A 385 -7.96 -11.91 -3.00
CA PRO A 385 -7.96 -11.76 -1.55
C PRO A 385 -8.42 -10.34 -1.13
N PRO A 386 -9.04 -10.19 0.06
CA PRO A 386 -9.50 -8.89 0.54
C PRO A 386 -8.31 -7.95 0.80
N GLN A 387 -8.39 -6.71 0.30
CA GLN A 387 -7.39 -5.69 0.59
C GLN A 387 -7.40 -5.29 2.08
N ILE A 388 -6.24 -4.86 2.57
CA ILE A 388 -6.00 -4.45 3.94
C ILE A 388 -6.75 -3.15 4.24
N ARG A 389 -7.48 -3.16 5.35
CA ARG A 389 -8.14 -1.97 5.90
C ARG A 389 -7.16 -1.25 6.82
N SER A 390 -6.66 -0.11 6.38
CA SER A 390 -5.64 0.65 7.10
C SER A 390 -5.71 2.14 6.80
N GLY A 391 -5.45 2.94 7.83
CA GLY A 391 -5.19 4.37 7.72
C GLY A 391 -3.72 4.69 7.42
N ALA A 392 -2.83 3.69 7.34
CA ALA A 392 -1.41 3.88 7.11
C ALA A 392 -1.10 4.15 5.62
N VAL A 393 0.06 4.77 5.39
CA VAL A 393 0.67 4.92 4.07
C VAL A 393 1.82 3.92 3.94
N PHE A 394 1.91 3.25 2.79
CA PHE A 394 2.87 2.18 2.57
C PHE A 394 3.98 2.57 1.58
N SER A 395 5.20 2.11 1.84
CA SER A 395 6.24 1.94 0.84
C SER A 395 6.76 0.51 0.92
N THR A 396 7.34 0.01 -0.16
CA THR A 396 7.62 -1.42 -0.27
C THR A 396 8.97 -1.70 -0.93
N PHE A 397 9.70 -2.69 -0.42
CA PHE A 397 10.89 -3.22 -1.08
C PHE A 397 11.02 -4.73 -0.88
N GLY A 398 11.92 -5.37 -1.62
CA GLY A 398 12.20 -6.80 -1.51
C GLY A 398 13.40 -7.20 -2.35
N GLY A 399 13.58 -8.50 -2.59
CA GLY A 399 14.62 -9.02 -3.46
C GLY A 399 15.98 -9.11 -2.77
N TYR A 400 16.06 -9.89 -1.68
CA TYR A 400 17.32 -9.98 -0.95
C TYR A 400 18.44 -10.56 -1.83
N GLU A 401 18.17 -11.50 -2.74
CA GLU A 401 19.21 -12.09 -3.60
C GLU A 401 19.70 -11.18 -4.73
N GLU A 402 19.08 -10.02 -4.91
CA GLU A 402 19.56 -9.02 -5.87
C GLU A 402 20.62 -8.10 -5.26
N ASP A 403 20.81 -8.15 -3.94
CA ASP A 403 21.81 -7.34 -3.24
C ASP A 403 23.25 -7.89 -3.45
N PRO A 404 24.19 -7.06 -3.95
CA PRO A 404 25.57 -7.49 -4.18
C PRO A 404 26.32 -7.99 -2.94
N ALA A 405 25.91 -7.56 -1.74
CA ALA A 405 26.54 -7.96 -0.49
C ALA A 405 26.29 -9.44 -0.15
N LEU A 406 25.31 -10.12 -0.77
CA LEU A 406 25.13 -11.56 -0.55
C LEU A 406 26.33 -12.41 -0.99
N ALA A 407 27.18 -11.89 -1.88
CA ALA A 407 28.43 -12.55 -2.23
C ALA A 407 29.32 -12.79 -1.00
N GLU A 408 29.25 -11.95 0.05
CA GLU A 408 29.94 -12.16 1.33
C GLU A 408 29.44 -13.42 2.04
N ILE A 409 28.12 -13.64 2.08
CA ILE A 409 27.55 -14.85 2.68
C ILE A 409 28.00 -16.08 1.91
N LEU A 410 27.91 -16.02 0.58
CA LEU A 410 28.29 -17.13 -0.30
C LEU A 410 29.77 -17.46 -0.16
N HIS A 411 30.64 -16.44 -0.09
CA HIS A 411 32.06 -16.62 0.17
C HIS A 411 32.28 -17.40 1.48
N ASP A 412 31.64 -16.98 2.57
CA ASP A 412 31.80 -17.64 3.86
C ASP A 412 31.31 -19.11 3.82
N ARG A 413 30.19 -19.38 3.14
CA ARG A 413 29.69 -20.75 2.96
C ARG A 413 30.64 -21.62 2.11
N ILE A 414 31.30 -21.04 1.11
CA ILE A 414 32.33 -21.73 0.32
C ILE A 414 33.52 -22.06 1.23
N THR A 415 34.08 -21.06 1.90
CA THR A 415 35.29 -21.18 2.71
C THR A 415 35.12 -22.13 3.90
N GLU A 416 33.91 -22.23 4.47
CA GLU A 416 33.59 -23.18 5.54
C GLU A 416 33.85 -24.66 5.18
N ILE A 417 33.75 -25.05 3.90
CA ILE A 417 33.88 -26.45 3.46
C ILE A 417 34.90 -26.67 2.35
N SER A 418 35.46 -25.60 1.78
CA SER A 418 36.57 -25.64 0.83
C SER A 418 37.82 -26.20 1.50
N ARG A 419 38.59 -27.01 0.76
CA ARG A 419 39.84 -27.62 1.23
C ARG A 419 41.02 -27.21 0.35
N LYS A 420 40.84 -27.32 -0.97
CA LYS A 420 41.85 -26.94 -1.96
C LYS A 420 41.15 -26.28 -3.15
N SER A 421 41.01 -24.96 -3.08
CA SER A 421 40.36 -24.09 -4.07
C SER A 421 40.69 -24.46 -5.52
N SER A 422 41.98 -24.58 -5.84
CA SER A 422 42.51 -24.94 -7.16
C SER A 422 42.05 -26.29 -7.72
N GLU A 423 41.41 -27.15 -6.91
CA GLU A 423 40.86 -28.46 -7.30
C GLU A 423 39.33 -28.53 -7.19
N GLU A 424 38.66 -27.41 -6.89
CA GLU A 424 37.25 -27.40 -6.54
C GLU A 424 36.39 -26.70 -7.60
N THR A 425 35.28 -27.33 -7.95
CA THR A 425 34.17 -26.71 -8.68
C THR A 425 33.05 -26.43 -7.70
N VAL A 426 32.69 -25.16 -7.56
CA VAL A 426 31.55 -24.72 -6.73
C VAL A 426 30.30 -24.59 -7.61
N ILE A 427 29.19 -25.15 -7.15
CA ILE A 427 27.87 -24.92 -7.76
C ILE A 427 26.95 -24.29 -6.72
N LEU A 428 26.47 -23.08 -7.01
CA LEU A 428 25.46 -22.41 -6.21
C LEU A 428 24.09 -22.97 -6.63
N VAL A 429 23.36 -23.58 -5.70
CA VAL A 429 22.09 -24.26 -6.00
C VAL A 429 20.93 -23.50 -5.35
N ALA A 430 20.04 -22.94 -6.18
CA ALA A 430 18.89 -22.15 -5.77
C ALA A 430 17.56 -22.89 -6.03
N HIS A 431 16.47 -22.37 -5.44
CA HIS A 431 15.12 -22.90 -5.62
C HIS A 431 14.68 -22.83 -7.10
N GLY A 432 14.83 -21.68 -7.74
CA GLY A 432 14.37 -21.43 -9.12
C GLY A 432 12.88 -21.09 -9.22
N ALA A 433 12.43 -20.85 -10.44
CA ALA A 433 11.05 -20.46 -10.75
C ALA A 433 10.40 -21.35 -11.81
N GLY A 434 9.06 -21.37 -11.84
CA GLY A 434 8.30 -22.10 -12.86
C GLY A 434 8.30 -21.43 -14.21
N ASP A 435 8.26 -20.10 -14.22
CA ASP A 435 8.39 -19.30 -15.43
C ASP A 435 9.86 -19.20 -15.88
N ASP A 436 10.09 -19.38 -17.18
CA ASP A 436 11.44 -19.42 -17.75
C ASP A 436 12.14 -18.05 -17.72
N ALA A 437 11.41 -16.95 -17.91
CA ALA A 437 11.98 -15.61 -17.86
C ALA A 437 12.36 -15.21 -16.43
N VAL A 438 11.53 -15.56 -15.45
CA VAL A 438 11.84 -15.36 -14.02
C VAL A 438 13.05 -16.21 -13.60
N ASP A 439 13.10 -17.49 -14.00
CA ASP A 439 14.23 -18.38 -13.67
C ASP A 439 15.55 -17.88 -14.30
N ALA A 440 15.50 -17.38 -15.54
CA ALA A 440 16.65 -16.76 -16.20
C ALA A 440 17.14 -15.49 -15.49
N ARG A 441 16.23 -14.64 -15.00
CA ARG A 441 16.59 -13.48 -14.18
C ARG A 441 17.23 -13.89 -12.85
N TRP A 442 16.73 -14.95 -12.24
CA TRP A 442 17.31 -15.51 -11.02
C TRP A 442 18.75 -15.98 -11.24
N LEU A 443 18.99 -16.77 -12.28
CA LEU A 443 20.33 -17.20 -12.69
C LEU A 443 21.24 -16.01 -13.02
N SER A 444 20.71 -14.94 -13.61
CA SER A 444 21.46 -13.70 -13.87
C SER A 444 21.88 -13.00 -12.56
N ALA A 445 21.00 -12.95 -11.55
CA ALA A 445 21.35 -12.42 -10.22
C ALA A 445 22.47 -13.23 -9.57
N MET A 446 22.39 -14.57 -9.63
CA MET A 446 23.46 -15.45 -9.19
C MET A 446 24.76 -15.22 -9.97
N GLY A 447 24.68 -15.00 -11.29
CA GLY A 447 25.83 -14.68 -12.13
C GLY A 447 26.59 -13.43 -11.66
N ARG A 448 25.88 -12.35 -11.31
CA ARG A 448 26.49 -11.13 -10.75
C ARG A 448 27.18 -11.38 -9.41
N GLN A 449 26.62 -12.23 -8.57
CA GLN A 449 27.25 -12.62 -7.30
C GLN A 449 28.50 -13.46 -7.56
N ILE A 450 28.48 -14.36 -8.55
CA ILE A 450 29.66 -15.14 -8.96
C ILE A 450 30.79 -14.23 -9.47
N GLU A 451 30.47 -13.21 -10.26
CA GLU A 451 31.45 -12.21 -10.69
C GLU A 451 32.07 -11.46 -9.51
N ARG A 452 31.29 -11.21 -8.45
CA ARG A 452 31.80 -10.60 -7.22
C ARG A 452 32.68 -11.56 -6.43
N LEU A 453 32.28 -12.83 -6.30
CA LEU A 453 33.06 -13.88 -5.66
C LEU A 453 34.43 -14.04 -6.34
N ARG A 454 34.50 -14.03 -7.67
CA ARG A 454 35.77 -14.14 -8.41
C ARG A 454 36.78 -13.01 -8.17
N LYS A 455 36.38 -11.92 -7.51
CA LYS A 455 37.30 -10.83 -7.11
C LYS A 455 38.02 -11.15 -5.79
N ASP A 456 37.52 -12.11 -5.03
CA ASP A 456 38.18 -12.61 -3.83
C ASP A 456 39.31 -13.59 -4.21
N PRO A 457 40.51 -13.51 -3.60
CA PRO A 457 41.64 -14.38 -3.95
C PRO A 457 41.36 -15.88 -3.80
N HIS A 458 40.66 -16.31 -2.75
CA HIS A 458 40.36 -17.73 -2.54
C HIS A 458 39.38 -18.24 -3.59
N CYS A 459 38.33 -17.46 -3.86
CA CYS A 459 37.34 -17.82 -4.87
C CYS A 459 37.87 -17.69 -6.32
N ALA A 460 38.88 -16.85 -6.56
CA ALA A 460 39.54 -16.73 -7.87
C ALA A 460 40.35 -17.98 -8.23
N GLU A 461 40.83 -18.74 -7.24
CA GLU A 461 41.55 -20.00 -7.44
C GLU A 461 40.62 -21.18 -7.74
N LEU A 462 39.31 -21.06 -7.47
CA LEU A 462 38.34 -22.11 -7.79
C LEU A 462 38.33 -22.43 -9.28
N LYS A 463 38.27 -23.72 -9.64
CA LYS A 463 38.23 -24.14 -11.05
C LYS A 463 37.03 -23.54 -11.78
N ALA A 464 35.88 -23.54 -11.10
CA ALA A 464 34.68 -22.91 -11.59
C ALA A 464 33.75 -22.58 -10.43
N ILE A 465 32.92 -21.56 -10.64
CA ILE A 465 31.75 -21.25 -9.82
C ILE A 465 30.57 -21.16 -10.79
N LEU A 466 29.57 -22.00 -10.60
CA LEU A 466 28.46 -22.16 -11.54
C LEU A 466 27.11 -21.93 -10.83
N PRO A 467 26.16 -21.21 -11.45
CA PRO A 467 24.80 -21.10 -10.92
C PRO A 467 23.94 -22.28 -11.41
N ALA A 468 23.07 -22.79 -10.55
CA ALA A 468 22.05 -23.77 -10.88
C ALA A 468 20.75 -23.47 -10.12
N THR A 469 19.62 -23.65 -10.77
CA THR A 469 18.30 -23.69 -10.16
C THR A 469 17.78 -25.13 -10.22
N ILE A 470 16.98 -25.56 -9.23
CA ILE A 470 16.38 -26.91 -9.22
C ILE A 470 14.89 -26.91 -9.60
N ARG A 471 14.29 -25.71 -9.69
CA ARG A 471 12.88 -25.47 -10.04
C ARG A 471 11.93 -26.36 -9.25
N GLU A 472 12.14 -26.33 -7.93
CA GLU A 472 11.69 -27.31 -6.93
C GLU A 472 10.20 -27.67 -7.03
N ASP A 473 9.32 -26.69 -7.28
CA ASP A 473 7.87 -26.90 -7.22
C ASP A 473 7.24 -27.41 -8.53
N TRP A 474 7.99 -27.43 -9.64
CA TRP A 474 7.44 -27.69 -10.98
C TRP A 474 7.96 -29.02 -11.53
N PRO A 475 7.22 -30.15 -11.44
CA PRO A 475 7.77 -31.49 -11.68
C PRO A 475 8.53 -31.68 -12.98
N GLU A 476 7.99 -31.23 -14.11
CA GLU A 476 8.65 -31.38 -15.41
C GLU A 476 9.92 -30.52 -15.50
N LYS A 477 9.82 -29.24 -15.10
CA LYS A 477 10.97 -28.32 -15.06
C LYS A 477 12.04 -28.78 -14.05
N ARG A 478 11.62 -29.32 -12.91
CA ARG A 478 12.49 -29.91 -11.88
C ARG A 478 13.28 -31.07 -12.44
N LYS A 479 12.62 -31.98 -13.16
CA LYS A 479 13.29 -33.15 -13.77
C LYS A 479 14.41 -32.71 -14.71
N GLU A 480 14.15 -31.75 -15.58
CA GLU A 480 15.16 -31.18 -16.49
C GLU A 480 16.30 -30.48 -15.72
N ALA A 481 15.94 -29.68 -14.72
CA ALA A 481 16.90 -28.94 -13.90
C ALA A 481 17.82 -29.87 -13.08
N VAL A 482 17.27 -30.93 -12.48
CA VAL A 482 18.05 -31.95 -11.75
C VAL A 482 18.97 -32.73 -12.69
N ALA A 483 18.51 -33.08 -13.89
CA ALA A 483 19.37 -33.72 -14.89
C ALA A 483 20.56 -32.83 -15.27
N LYS A 484 20.31 -31.53 -15.48
CA LYS A 484 21.36 -30.54 -15.77
C LYS A 484 22.33 -30.37 -14.60
N LEU A 485 21.83 -30.30 -13.36
CA LEU A 485 22.68 -30.24 -12.18
C LEU A 485 23.54 -31.50 -12.04
N LYS A 486 23.00 -32.69 -12.35
CA LYS A 486 23.76 -33.93 -12.38
C LYS A 486 24.89 -33.88 -13.40
N GLU A 487 24.65 -33.37 -14.61
CA GLU A 487 25.69 -33.19 -15.62
C GLU A 487 26.81 -32.26 -15.14
N MET A 488 26.46 -31.16 -14.47
CA MET A 488 27.43 -30.23 -13.89
C MET A 488 28.29 -30.90 -12.80
N ILE A 489 27.68 -31.70 -11.93
CA ILE A 489 28.38 -32.45 -10.88
C ILE A 489 29.33 -33.47 -11.51
N GLU A 490 28.87 -34.28 -12.45
CA GLU A 490 29.72 -35.28 -13.12
C GLU A 490 30.87 -34.64 -13.91
N ALA A 491 30.64 -33.50 -14.56
CA ALA A 491 31.69 -32.75 -15.24
C ALA A 491 32.73 -32.18 -14.26
N GLY A 492 32.29 -31.67 -13.11
CA GLY A 492 33.16 -31.17 -12.04
C GLY A 492 34.00 -32.29 -11.42
N LYS A 493 33.39 -33.45 -11.14
CA LYS A 493 34.04 -34.63 -10.54
C LYS A 493 35.20 -35.16 -11.37
N ARG A 494 35.05 -35.19 -12.70
CA ARG A 494 36.13 -35.60 -13.61
C ARG A 494 37.40 -34.75 -13.45
N ASN A 495 37.22 -33.53 -12.96
CA ASN A 495 38.26 -32.53 -12.87
C ASN A 495 38.52 -32.09 -11.42
N GLY A 496 38.06 -32.82 -10.40
CA GLY A 496 38.34 -32.49 -9.00
C GLY A 496 37.14 -32.65 -8.08
N ARG A 497 37.13 -31.92 -6.97
CA ARG A 497 36.09 -32.00 -5.94
C ARG A 497 34.92 -31.07 -6.29
N VAL A 498 33.69 -31.56 -6.14
CA VAL A 498 32.48 -30.74 -6.34
C VAL A 498 31.91 -30.30 -5.00
N VAL A 499 31.66 -29.01 -4.89
CA VAL A 499 31.11 -28.37 -3.69
C VAL A 499 29.81 -27.66 -4.05
N LEU A 500 28.70 -28.08 -3.46
CA LEU A 500 27.41 -27.43 -3.59
C LEU A 500 27.22 -26.43 -2.44
N ILE A 501 26.78 -25.22 -2.77
CA ILE A 501 26.44 -24.19 -1.79
C ILE A 501 24.97 -23.87 -1.94
N SER A 502 24.22 -24.01 -0.84
CA SER A 502 22.81 -23.66 -0.83
C SER A 502 22.64 -22.15 -1.01
N HIS A 503 21.97 -21.79 -2.11
CA HIS A 503 21.56 -20.44 -2.46
C HIS A 503 20.06 -20.29 -2.11
N ARG A 504 19.78 -20.34 -0.81
CA ARG A 504 18.42 -20.21 -0.24
C ARG A 504 18.49 -19.38 1.03
N LEU A 505 17.36 -18.79 1.42
CA LEU A 505 17.26 -18.08 2.70
C LEU A 505 17.69 -18.95 3.90
N ARG A 506 17.30 -20.23 3.92
CA ARG A 506 17.72 -21.19 4.94
C ARG A 506 17.65 -22.62 4.41
N GLY A 507 18.63 -23.43 4.81
CA GLY A 507 18.62 -24.87 4.57
C GLY A 507 18.87 -25.24 3.10
N ALA A 508 19.11 -26.51 2.83
CA ALA A 508 19.28 -27.02 1.46
C ALA A 508 17.98 -27.49 0.79
N GLY A 509 16.82 -27.38 1.46
CA GLY A 509 15.57 -27.96 0.92
C GLY A 509 15.72 -29.45 0.57
N PRO A 510 15.13 -29.93 -0.54
CA PRO A 510 15.15 -31.33 -0.94
C PRO A 510 16.37 -31.74 -1.76
N TYR A 511 17.41 -30.89 -1.88
CA TYR A 511 18.52 -31.11 -2.83
C TYR A 511 19.17 -32.48 -2.69
N LYS A 512 19.43 -32.94 -1.45
CA LYS A 512 20.03 -34.26 -1.19
C LYS A 512 19.14 -35.41 -1.70
N SER A 513 17.82 -35.32 -1.46
CA SER A 513 16.86 -36.33 -1.93
C SER A 513 16.80 -36.38 -3.45
N LEU A 514 16.66 -35.22 -4.09
CA LEU A 514 16.57 -35.12 -5.55
C LEU A 514 17.83 -35.60 -6.25
N LEU A 515 19.01 -35.34 -5.68
CA LEU A 515 20.28 -35.82 -6.21
C LEU A 515 20.45 -37.34 -6.01
N ALA A 516 20.01 -37.88 -4.87
CA ALA A 516 20.01 -39.32 -4.62
C ALA A 516 19.13 -40.10 -5.61
N GLU A 517 17.97 -39.55 -5.98
CA GLU A 517 17.05 -40.13 -6.98
C GLU A 517 17.71 -40.30 -8.36
N VAL A 518 18.66 -39.43 -8.70
CA VAL A 518 19.44 -39.53 -9.96
C VAL A 518 20.79 -40.21 -9.77
N GLY A 519 21.01 -40.87 -8.63
CA GLY A 519 22.17 -41.71 -8.35
C GLY A 519 23.41 -40.95 -7.85
N LEU A 520 23.26 -39.72 -7.36
CA LEU A 520 24.34 -38.93 -6.78
C LEU A 520 24.26 -38.93 -5.25
N LYS A 521 25.38 -39.16 -4.58
CA LYS A 521 25.52 -39.23 -3.13
C LYS A 521 26.52 -38.21 -2.60
N GLU A 522 26.15 -37.58 -1.49
CA GLU A 522 27.06 -36.73 -0.72
C GLU A 522 28.24 -37.55 -0.18
N GLY A 523 29.44 -36.97 -0.20
CA GLY A 523 30.70 -37.62 0.20
C GLY A 523 31.34 -38.50 -0.87
N GLU A 524 30.58 -39.01 -1.84
CA GLU A 524 31.09 -39.73 -3.02
C GLU A 524 31.18 -38.80 -4.24
N ASP A 525 30.09 -38.11 -4.55
CA ASP A 525 29.92 -37.34 -5.78
C ASP A 525 30.07 -35.83 -5.57
N TYR A 526 29.63 -35.34 -4.41
CA TYR A 526 29.70 -33.93 -4.05
C TYR A 526 29.74 -33.76 -2.53
N GLU A 527 30.13 -32.58 -2.08
CA GLU A 527 29.98 -32.10 -0.70
C GLU A 527 29.01 -30.92 -0.69
N ILE A 528 28.21 -30.72 0.35
CA ILE A 528 27.24 -29.62 0.38
C ILE A 528 27.27 -28.79 1.67
N ASN A 529 27.40 -27.47 1.51
CA ASN A 529 27.04 -26.53 2.57
C ASN A 529 25.56 -26.17 2.47
N GLY A 530 24.76 -26.84 3.29
CA GLY A 530 23.30 -26.69 3.30
C GLY A 530 22.77 -25.57 4.20
N LYS A 531 23.59 -24.67 4.74
CA LYS A 531 23.13 -23.68 5.73
C LYS A 531 22.19 -22.62 5.13
N GLY A 532 22.48 -22.17 3.91
CA GLY A 532 21.80 -21.02 3.29
C GLY A 532 22.28 -19.69 3.87
N PHE A 533 21.48 -18.64 3.68
CA PHE A 533 21.87 -17.27 4.00
C PHE A 533 21.69 -16.90 5.48
N THR A 534 20.60 -17.32 6.11
CA THR A 534 20.34 -17.03 7.52
C THR A 534 21.18 -17.91 8.45
N PRO A 535 21.58 -17.41 9.63
CA PRO A 535 21.31 -16.08 10.19
C PRO A 535 22.45 -15.06 9.94
N HIS A 536 23.00 -14.97 8.72
CA HIS A 536 24.18 -14.13 8.45
C HIS A 536 23.89 -12.62 8.60
N PRO A 537 24.75 -11.83 9.26
CA PRO A 537 24.54 -10.39 9.49
C PRO A 537 24.40 -9.52 8.24
N VAL A 538 24.86 -9.99 7.08
CA VAL A 538 24.63 -9.32 5.77
C VAL A 538 23.14 -9.08 5.53
N LEU A 539 22.28 -10.04 5.88
CA LEU A 539 20.83 -9.88 5.70
C LEU A 539 20.26 -8.81 6.65
N THR A 540 20.83 -8.67 7.85
CA THR A 540 20.46 -7.58 8.78
C THR A 540 20.81 -6.22 8.18
N ARG A 541 22.01 -6.09 7.59
CA ARG A 541 22.43 -4.86 6.89
C ARG A 541 21.56 -4.55 5.67
N TRP A 542 21.19 -5.57 4.89
CA TRP A 542 20.28 -5.41 3.75
C TRP A 542 18.91 -4.89 4.19
N LEU A 543 18.32 -5.48 5.23
CA LEU A 543 17.06 -5.03 5.81
C LEU A 543 17.16 -3.57 6.27
N GLU A 544 18.19 -3.25 7.05
CA GLU A 544 18.41 -1.91 7.59
C GLU A 544 18.56 -0.85 6.49
N ALA A 545 19.43 -1.10 5.51
CA ALA A 545 19.63 -0.19 4.39
C ALA A 545 18.35 0.00 3.54
N GLY A 546 17.58 -1.07 3.34
CA GLY A 546 16.30 -1.01 2.65
C GLY A 546 15.26 -0.20 3.42
N ILE A 547 15.13 -0.43 4.73
CA ILE A 547 14.23 0.31 5.61
C ILE A 547 14.59 1.81 5.60
N GLU A 548 15.86 2.16 5.82
CA GLU A 548 16.32 3.55 5.84
C GLU A 548 16.10 4.26 4.51
N ARG A 549 16.35 3.58 3.38
CA ARG A 549 16.06 4.12 2.04
C ARG A 549 14.58 4.42 1.85
N GLU A 550 13.71 3.49 2.24
CA GLU A 550 12.26 3.68 2.09
C GLU A 550 11.71 4.78 3.01
N ILE A 551 12.22 4.90 4.25
CA ILE A 551 11.90 6.00 5.16
C ILE A 551 12.29 7.35 4.51
N ALA A 552 13.52 7.45 4.01
CA ALA A 552 13.99 8.67 3.35
C ALA A 552 13.18 9.01 2.07
N ALA A 553 12.78 8.00 1.30
CA ALA A 553 11.96 8.20 0.11
C ALA A 553 10.54 8.70 0.45
N MET A 554 9.96 8.26 1.58
CA MET A 554 8.68 8.78 2.05
C MET A 554 8.75 10.27 2.40
N ASP A 555 9.86 10.75 2.98
CA ASP A 555 10.05 12.17 3.29
C ASP A 555 10.18 13.06 2.05
N GLY A 556 10.76 12.52 0.97
CA GLY A 556 10.94 13.23 -0.30
C GLY A 556 9.70 13.25 -1.23
N LYS A 557 8.71 12.37 -1.01
CA LYS A 557 7.56 12.15 -1.91
C LYS A 557 6.30 12.96 -1.56
N ARG A 558 6.40 14.09 -0.85
CA ARG A 558 5.23 14.97 -0.66
C ARG A 558 4.57 15.24 -2.02
N PRO A 559 3.26 15.05 -2.18
CA PRO A 559 2.60 15.30 -3.46
C PRO A 559 2.87 16.74 -3.93
N VAL A 560 3.70 16.88 -4.97
CA VAL A 560 3.89 18.15 -5.68
C VAL A 560 2.79 18.21 -6.74
N GLU A 561 1.92 19.19 -6.59
CA GLU A 561 0.95 19.71 -7.57
C GLU A 561 0.30 18.67 -8.50
N ALA A 562 -0.88 18.17 -8.11
CA ALA A 562 -1.91 17.90 -9.11
C ALA A 562 -2.42 19.25 -9.61
N ALA A 563 -1.70 19.88 -10.56
CA ALA A 563 -2.30 20.89 -11.39
C ALA A 563 -3.52 20.24 -12.05
N ALA A 564 -4.68 20.87 -11.91
CA ALA A 564 -5.91 20.50 -12.59
C ALA A 564 -5.63 20.43 -14.10
N SER A 565 -5.25 19.24 -14.55
CA SER A 565 -5.10 18.91 -15.95
C SER A 565 -6.51 18.82 -16.50
N ARG A 566 -6.95 19.95 -17.07
CA ARG A 566 -8.06 20.01 -18.02
C ARG A 566 -7.78 18.97 -19.10
N ARG A 567 -8.39 17.79 -19.00
CA ARG A 567 -8.54 16.91 -20.15
C ARG A 567 -9.59 17.56 -21.05
N ARG A 568 -9.17 17.85 -22.28
CA ARG A 568 -10.03 18.29 -23.37
C ARG A 568 -11.02 17.21 -23.75
#